data_AF-A0A6A6U6P7-F1
#
_entry.id   AF-A0A6A6U6P7-F1
#
_cell.length_a   1.000
_cell.length_b   1.000
_cell.length_c   1.000
_cell.angle_alpha   90.00
_cell.angle_beta   90.00
_cell.angle_gamma   90.00
#
_symmetry.space_group_name_H-M   'P 1'
#
loop_
_entity.id
_entity.type
_entity.pdbx_description
1 polymer ?
#
loop_
_entity_poly.entity_id
_entity_poly.type
_entity_poly.pdbx_seq_one_letter_code
_entity_poly.pdbx_strand_id
1 'polypeptide(L)'
;MENGTQDITEKIQELSDLELACFLCFVAEQHCCIVEADVHDLEAVVEELSLICRETFGLTAAILRCGPSTTLDEFTQSILVDDTLRPPNVDSDAVEPKDYLSVPGSGAARHFKSPRPYSQELGGKIANIVIATSLNESSEQVQIQALELIRGRRIFSRKEVHKAPDNLLFIAVQVHGPKRLTLHLNDHIFISHLHQSTDPLVHIGRAGEGDDDDIASDAGSLSSVIHTPPITPIEASRSRTPHEGPFISNDDIQALVTRAAGVSMSPDVRAYIHDLVIFLRTHRAIAGGVSSIATRQLNLLSRVLAPFHGLTFTTPSLVALAVRKIYPHRLVLVAPERERSLQWGSTLQAVKELLKGVAIDDVIEEVLSNVDTPL
;
A
#
# COMPACT_ATOMS: atom_id res chain seq x y z
N MET A 1 30.88 0.71 -1.08
CA MET A 1 29.47 0.30 -1.21
C MET A 1 28.69 0.46 0.10
N GLU A 2 29.36 0.58 1.26
CA GLU A 2 28.69 0.87 2.55
C GLU A 2 28.10 2.29 2.65
N ASN A 3 28.73 3.33 2.05
CA ASN A 3 28.19 4.70 2.13
C ASN A 3 26.77 4.86 1.54
N GLY A 4 26.46 4.23 0.40
CA GLY A 4 25.09 4.28 -0.16
C GLY A 4 24.08 3.48 0.67
N THR A 5 24.55 2.64 1.61
CA THR A 5 23.68 1.86 2.51
C THR A 5 23.24 2.69 3.69
N GLN A 6 24.16 3.47 4.26
CA GLN A 6 23.87 4.41 5.34
C GLN A 6 22.90 5.48 4.87
N ASP A 7 23.13 6.01 3.65
CA ASP A 7 22.26 7.00 3.01
C ASP A 7 20.81 6.49 2.86
N ILE A 8 20.61 5.23 2.43
CA ILE A 8 19.26 4.65 2.34
C ILE A 8 18.64 4.45 3.74
N THR A 9 19.40 3.99 4.73
CA THR A 9 18.84 3.81 6.10
C THR A 9 18.55 5.13 6.80
N GLU A 10 19.33 6.17 6.55
CA GLU A 10 19.08 7.53 7.05
C GLU A 10 17.81 8.11 6.41
N LYS A 11 17.68 7.97 5.09
CA LYS A 11 16.43 8.31 4.37
C LYS A 11 15.21 7.58 4.93
N ILE A 12 15.35 6.30 5.29
CA ILE A 12 14.25 5.50 5.88
C ILE A 12 13.84 6.03 7.26
N GLN A 13 14.81 6.47 8.09
CA GLN A 13 14.51 7.02 9.42
C GLN A 13 13.79 8.37 9.35
N GLU A 14 13.94 9.09 8.25
CA GLU A 14 13.23 10.35 7.99
C GLU A 14 11.82 10.14 7.43
N LEU A 15 11.41 8.92 7.06
CA LEU A 15 10.09 8.62 6.53
C LEU A 15 9.01 8.67 7.62
N SER A 16 7.83 9.15 7.25
CA SER A 16 6.64 9.02 8.09
C SER A 16 6.17 7.56 8.16
N ASP A 17 5.32 7.25 9.13
CA ASP A 17 4.78 5.91 9.34
C ASP A 17 3.97 5.40 8.13
N LEU A 18 3.24 6.29 7.45
CA LEU A 18 2.49 5.99 6.21
C LEU A 18 3.42 5.78 5.02
N GLU A 19 4.45 6.62 4.86
CA GLU A 19 5.48 6.44 3.83
C GLU A 19 6.21 5.11 4.00
N LEU A 20 6.59 4.78 5.24
CA LEU A 20 7.26 3.55 5.60
C LEU A 20 6.39 2.33 5.28
N ALA A 21 5.09 2.38 5.58
CA ALA A 21 4.16 1.30 5.25
C ALA A 21 4.04 1.07 3.74
N CYS A 22 3.96 2.15 2.94
CA CYS A 22 3.95 2.05 1.47
C CYS A 22 5.28 1.49 0.95
N PHE A 23 6.40 2.00 1.47
CA PHE A 23 7.73 1.57 1.07
C PHE A 23 7.98 0.09 1.37
N LEU A 24 7.51 -0.37 2.52
CA LEU A 24 7.58 -1.77 2.94
C LEU A 24 6.82 -2.69 1.98
N CYS A 25 5.69 -2.24 1.43
CA CYS A 25 4.94 -2.99 0.42
C CYS A 25 5.71 -3.09 -0.91
N PHE A 26 6.36 -2.01 -1.34
CA PHE A 26 7.21 -2.03 -2.53
C PHE A 26 8.39 -2.99 -2.39
N VAL A 27 9.11 -2.96 -1.26
CA VAL A 27 10.27 -3.85 -1.04
C VAL A 27 9.83 -5.31 -0.85
N ALA A 28 8.65 -5.56 -0.28
CA ALA A 28 8.10 -6.91 -0.17
C ALA A 28 7.51 -7.45 -1.49
N GLU A 29 7.45 -6.63 -2.55
CA GLU A 29 6.74 -6.95 -3.79
C GLU A 29 5.30 -7.44 -3.55
N GLN A 30 4.67 -6.94 -2.48
CA GLN A 30 3.31 -7.28 -2.12
C GLN A 30 2.40 -6.10 -2.43
N HIS A 31 1.30 -6.40 -3.10
CA HIS A 31 0.49 -5.39 -3.76
C HIS A 31 -0.60 -4.78 -2.88
N CYS A 32 -0.62 -5.03 -1.57
CA CYS A 32 -1.77 -4.62 -0.73
C CYS A 32 -1.41 -4.17 0.67
N CYS A 33 -1.86 -2.97 1.06
CA CYS A 33 -1.97 -2.58 2.46
C CYS A 33 -3.37 -2.04 2.78
N ILE A 34 -3.81 -2.23 4.02
CA ILE A 34 -4.96 -1.53 4.58
C ILE A 34 -4.44 -0.37 5.41
N VAL A 35 -5.03 0.80 5.22
CA VAL A 35 -4.90 1.92 6.14
C VAL A 35 -6.26 2.11 6.80
N GLU A 36 -6.35 1.82 8.09
CA GLU A 36 -7.53 2.14 8.90
C GLU A 36 -7.36 3.57 9.43
N ALA A 37 -8.33 4.44 9.14
CA ALA A 37 -8.35 5.82 9.60
C ALA A 37 -9.72 6.15 10.23
N ASP A 38 -9.76 7.19 11.04
CA ASP A 38 -11.02 7.71 11.56
C ASP A 38 -11.85 8.38 10.46
N VAL A 39 -13.18 8.45 10.65
CA VAL A 39 -14.13 8.98 9.65
C VAL A 39 -13.77 10.39 9.21
N HIS A 40 -13.23 11.20 10.12
CA HIS A 40 -12.89 12.60 9.87
C HIS A 40 -11.59 12.79 9.09
N ASP A 41 -10.66 11.84 9.20
CA ASP A 41 -9.33 11.94 8.58
C ASP A 41 -9.22 11.16 7.27
N LEU A 42 -10.25 10.42 6.86
CA LEU A 42 -10.20 9.56 5.68
C LEU A 42 -9.83 10.33 4.40
N GLU A 43 -10.39 11.52 4.18
CA GLU A 43 -10.08 12.32 3.00
C GLU A 43 -8.67 12.90 3.07
N ALA A 44 -8.26 13.36 4.25
CA ALA A 44 -6.91 13.87 4.48
C ALA A 44 -5.85 12.77 4.27
N VAL A 45 -6.08 11.55 4.77
CA VAL A 45 -5.17 10.40 4.56
C VAL A 45 -5.09 10.02 3.07
N VAL A 46 -6.20 10.09 2.32
CA VAL A 46 -6.20 9.82 0.88
C VAL A 46 -5.40 10.87 0.11
N GLU A 47 -5.59 12.15 0.45
CA GLU A 47 -4.81 13.24 -0.11
C GLU A 47 -3.32 13.10 0.23
N GLU A 48 -2.99 12.80 1.49
CA GLU A 48 -1.61 12.60 1.91
C GLU A 48 -0.95 11.42 1.19
N LEU A 49 -1.65 10.28 1.07
CA LEU A 49 -1.14 9.14 0.32
C LEU A 49 -0.93 9.50 -1.15
N SER A 50 -1.81 10.28 -1.75
CA SER A 50 -1.63 10.74 -3.14
C SER A 50 -0.40 11.64 -3.30
N LEU A 51 -0.12 12.49 -2.32
CA LEU A 51 1.07 13.34 -2.28
C LEU A 51 2.34 12.51 -2.07
N ILE A 52 2.34 11.58 -1.13
CA ILE A 52 3.45 10.64 -0.88
C ILE A 52 3.78 9.85 -2.16
N CYS A 53 2.76 9.38 -2.87
CA CYS A 53 2.94 8.65 -4.13
C CYS A 53 3.65 9.50 -5.19
N ARG A 54 3.30 10.79 -5.27
CA ARG A 54 3.86 11.73 -6.25
C ARG A 54 5.24 12.22 -5.85
N GLU A 55 5.43 12.63 -4.60
CA GLU A 55 6.64 13.28 -4.10
C GLU A 55 7.72 12.25 -3.69
N THR A 56 7.35 11.19 -2.98
CA THR A 56 8.31 10.22 -2.44
C THR A 56 8.69 9.17 -3.49
N PHE A 57 7.72 8.71 -4.30
CA PHE A 57 7.93 7.62 -5.26
C PHE A 57 7.89 8.02 -6.74
N GLY A 58 7.36 9.20 -7.08
CA GLY A 58 7.20 9.64 -8.47
C GLY A 58 6.23 8.75 -9.29
N LEU A 59 5.28 8.08 -8.64
CA LEU A 59 4.35 7.14 -9.26
C LEU A 59 2.96 7.76 -9.45
N THR A 60 2.24 7.31 -10.47
CA THR A 60 0.85 7.72 -10.71
C THR A 60 -0.08 7.02 -9.72
N ALA A 61 -0.90 7.80 -9.01
CA ALA A 61 -1.93 7.31 -8.12
C ALA A 61 -3.32 7.52 -8.74
N ALA A 62 -4.12 6.46 -8.80
CA ALA A 62 -5.54 6.51 -9.10
C ALA A 62 -6.33 6.41 -7.80
N ILE A 63 -7.26 7.34 -7.58
CA ILE A 63 -8.13 7.37 -6.40
C ILE A 63 -9.48 6.78 -6.78
N LEU A 64 -9.95 5.83 -5.98
CA LEU A 64 -11.14 5.05 -6.25
C LEU A 64 -12.06 5.10 -5.05
N ARG A 65 -13.21 5.75 -5.21
CA ARG A 65 -14.22 5.85 -4.14
C ARG A 65 -15.21 4.71 -4.26
N CYS A 66 -15.01 3.65 -3.47
CA CYS A 66 -15.92 2.51 -3.45
C CYS A 66 -17.14 2.81 -2.57
N GLY A 67 -18.33 2.63 -3.10
CA GLY A 67 -19.60 2.77 -2.39
C GLY A 67 -20.57 1.67 -2.79
N PRO A 68 -21.76 1.58 -2.17
CA PRO A 68 -22.72 0.51 -2.46
C PRO A 68 -23.27 0.55 -3.89
N SER A 69 -23.23 1.71 -4.56
CA SER A 69 -23.69 1.92 -5.94
C SER A 69 -22.60 1.73 -7.00
N THR A 70 -21.34 1.50 -6.61
CA THR A 70 -20.26 1.45 -7.60
C THR A 70 -20.39 0.23 -8.49
N THR A 71 -20.41 0.47 -9.78
CA THR A 71 -20.51 -0.59 -10.78
C THR A 71 -19.13 -1.14 -11.16
N LEU A 72 -19.08 -2.35 -11.71
CA LEU A 72 -17.83 -2.96 -12.19
C LEU A 72 -17.17 -2.13 -13.29
N ASP A 73 -17.97 -1.49 -14.15
CA ASP A 73 -17.46 -0.65 -15.23
C ASP A 73 -16.87 0.65 -14.68
N GLU A 74 -17.51 1.26 -13.67
CA GLU A 74 -17.00 2.45 -12.96
C GLU A 74 -15.70 2.16 -12.20
N PHE A 75 -15.62 0.99 -11.54
CA PHE A 75 -14.38 0.51 -10.91
C PHE A 75 -13.27 0.34 -11.95
N THR A 76 -13.57 -0.21 -13.12
CA THR A 76 -12.56 -0.41 -14.17
C THR A 76 -12.11 0.92 -14.76
N GLN A 77 -13.03 1.85 -15.01
CA GLN A 77 -12.73 3.17 -15.57
C GLN A 77 -11.89 4.04 -14.62
N SER A 78 -12.15 3.98 -13.32
CA SER A 78 -11.41 4.75 -12.32
C SER A 78 -9.97 4.28 -12.09
N ILE A 79 -9.63 3.05 -12.48
CA ILE A 79 -8.26 2.51 -12.42
C ILE A 79 -7.42 2.91 -13.64
N LEU A 80 -8.08 3.20 -14.75
CA LEU A 80 -7.45 3.53 -16.02
C LEU A 80 -7.05 5.01 -16.01
N VAL A 81 -5.74 5.27 -16.10
CA VAL A 81 -5.22 6.60 -16.34
C VAL A 81 -5.13 6.78 -17.86
N ASP A 82 -5.84 7.78 -18.36
CA ASP A 82 -5.68 8.21 -19.75
C ASP A 82 -4.32 8.90 -19.90
N ASP A 83 -3.44 8.31 -20.71
CA ASP A 83 -2.11 8.83 -21.08
C ASP A 83 -2.23 10.06 -22.03
N THR A 84 -3.31 10.84 -21.91
CA THR A 84 -3.62 12.01 -22.77
C THR A 84 -2.90 13.29 -22.33
N LEU A 85 -2.14 13.26 -21.23
CA LEU A 85 -1.28 14.35 -20.77
C LEU A 85 0.19 14.17 -21.14
N ARG A 86 0.51 13.39 -22.18
CA ARG A 86 1.74 13.68 -22.93
C ARG A 86 1.46 14.94 -23.76
N PRO A 87 2.18 16.06 -23.57
CA PRO A 87 2.06 17.17 -24.50
C PRO A 87 2.25 16.61 -25.91
N PRO A 88 1.44 17.02 -26.90
CA PRO A 88 1.67 16.59 -28.27
C PRO A 88 3.11 16.96 -28.58
N ASN A 89 3.97 15.95 -28.80
CA ASN A 89 5.27 16.18 -29.39
C ASN A 89 4.98 16.90 -30.70
N VAL A 90 5.19 18.21 -30.68
CA VAL A 90 5.42 18.99 -31.87
C VAL A 90 6.77 18.51 -32.36
N ASP A 91 6.79 17.39 -33.08
CA ASP A 91 7.91 17.03 -33.95
C ASP A 91 7.89 18.02 -35.11
N SER A 92 8.31 19.25 -34.80
CA SER A 92 8.78 20.22 -35.76
C SER A 92 10.15 19.74 -36.26
N ASP A 93 10.24 19.69 -37.59
CA ASP A 93 11.47 19.69 -38.38
C ASP A 93 12.30 18.40 -38.43
N ALA A 94 11.72 17.36 -39.04
CA ALA A 94 12.52 16.43 -39.85
C ALA A 94 12.84 17.11 -41.20
N VAL A 95 14.02 17.74 -41.26
CA VAL A 95 14.64 18.23 -42.49
C VAL A 95 14.80 17.09 -43.49
N GLU A 96 14.01 17.07 -44.56
CA GLU A 96 14.25 16.21 -45.72
C GLU A 96 15.52 16.67 -46.47
N PRO A 97 16.50 15.80 -46.71
CA PRO A 97 17.52 16.08 -47.72
C PRO A 97 16.90 15.82 -49.11
N LYS A 98 16.77 16.88 -49.91
CA LYS A 98 16.39 16.82 -51.32
C LYS A 98 17.55 16.25 -52.14
N ASP A 99 17.53 14.95 -52.41
CA ASP A 99 18.36 14.36 -53.46
C ASP A 99 17.60 14.37 -54.79
N TYR A 100 18.04 15.27 -55.66
CA TYR A 100 17.78 15.24 -57.08
C TYR A 100 18.40 13.98 -57.66
N LEU A 101 17.63 13.16 -58.39
CA LEU A 101 18.01 12.54 -59.67
C LEU A 101 16.88 11.61 -60.16
N SER A 102 16.24 12.03 -61.24
CA SER A 102 15.25 11.26 -62.00
C SER A 102 15.94 10.34 -63.00
N VAL A 103 15.56 9.07 -63.07
CA VAL A 103 15.68 8.20 -64.26
C VAL A 103 14.42 7.35 -64.40
N PRO A 104 13.74 7.30 -65.57
CA PRO A 104 12.56 6.48 -65.78
C PRO A 104 12.95 5.09 -66.33
N GLY A 105 12.45 4.02 -65.72
CA GLY A 105 12.71 2.66 -66.18
C GLY A 105 11.76 1.63 -65.57
N SER A 106 10.91 1.09 -66.43
CA SER A 106 9.97 -0.02 -66.28
C SER A 106 10.32 -1.10 -65.23
N GLY A 107 9.36 -1.51 -64.42
CA GLY A 107 9.47 -2.70 -63.57
C GLY A 107 8.36 -2.79 -62.52
N ALA A 108 7.39 -3.67 -62.74
CA ALA A 108 6.31 -3.94 -61.82
C ALA A 108 6.80 -4.50 -60.47
N ALA A 109 6.47 -3.82 -59.37
CA ALA A 109 6.47 -4.40 -58.04
C ALA A 109 5.37 -3.72 -57.20
N ARG A 110 4.20 -4.37 -57.11
CA ARG A 110 3.15 -4.02 -56.15
C ARG A 110 3.66 -4.36 -54.75
N HIS A 111 4.34 -3.41 -54.10
CA HIS A 111 4.55 -3.47 -52.67
C HIS A 111 3.18 -3.30 -51.99
N PHE A 112 2.61 -4.43 -51.56
CA PHE A 112 1.59 -4.45 -50.52
C PHE A 112 2.17 -3.73 -49.30
N LYS A 113 1.74 -2.50 -49.07
CA LYS A 113 1.85 -1.88 -47.75
C LYS A 113 1.00 -2.73 -46.83
N SER A 114 1.64 -3.59 -46.04
CA SER A 114 0.99 -4.22 -44.89
C SER A 114 0.34 -3.10 -44.07
N PRO A 115 -0.98 -3.17 -43.80
CA PRO A 115 -1.61 -2.17 -42.95
C PRO A 115 -0.89 -2.24 -41.61
N ARG A 116 -0.26 -1.12 -41.23
CA ARG A 116 0.15 -0.89 -39.84
C ARG A 116 -1.09 -1.21 -39.01
N PRO A 117 -1.02 -2.09 -37.99
CA PRO A 117 -2.16 -2.24 -37.10
C PRO A 117 -2.39 -0.85 -36.52
N TYR A 118 -3.50 -0.27 -36.92
CA TYR A 118 -4.07 0.90 -36.29
C TYR A 118 -4.62 0.40 -34.96
N SER A 119 -3.71 0.05 -34.05
CA SER A 119 -3.99 -0.03 -32.62
C SER A 119 -4.07 1.43 -32.19
N GLN A 120 -5.24 2.02 -32.43
CA GLN A 120 -5.62 3.22 -31.71
C GLN A 120 -5.74 2.76 -30.26
N GLU A 121 -4.63 2.84 -29.52
CA GLU A 121 -4.54 2.57 -28.10
C GLU A 121 -5.40 3.62 -27.37
N LEU A 122 -6.72 3.42 -27.40
CA LEU A 122 -7.66 3.93 -26.40
C LEU A 122 -7.64 3.03 -25.15
N GLY A 123 -6.56 2.27 -24.97
CA GLY A 123 -6.35 1.44 -23.80
C GLY A 123 -5.62 2.26 -22.75
N GLY A 124 -6.38 2.87 -21.83
CA GLY A 124 -5.80 3.50 -20.65
C GLY A 124 -4.84 2.53 -19.94
N LYS A 125 -3.73 3.06 -19.42
CA LYS A 125 -2.81 2.26 -18.61
C LYS A 125 -3.31 2.25 -17.18
N ILE A 126 -3.19 1.10 -16.52
CA ILE A 126 -3.49 1.00 -15.09
C ILE A 126 -2.46 1.84 -14.33
N ALA A 127 -2.94 2.68 -13.41
CA ALA A 127 -2.06 3.44 -12.51
C ALA A 127 -1.12 2.51 -11.73
N ASN A 128 0.09 2.99 -11.44
CA ASN A 128 1.03 2.24 -10.62
C ASN A 128 0.51 2.07 -9.18
N ILE A 129 -0.25 3.03 -8.68
CA ILE A 129 -0.83 2.98 -7.35
C ILE A 129 -2.34 3.17 -7.46
N VAL A 130 -3.09 2.30 -6.78
CA VAL A 130 -4.55 2.36 -6.73
C VAL A 130 -4.96 2.53 -5.26
N ILE A 131 -5.52 3.69 -4.93
CA ILE A 131 -6.02 4.00 -3.59
C ILE A 131 -7.53 3.80 -3.61
N ALA A 132 -8.01 2.72 -2.99
CA ALA A 132 -9.43 2.40 -2.89
C ALA A 132 -9.97 2.78 -1.52
N THR A 133 -10.92 3.71 -1.46
CA THR A 133 -11.58 4.13 -0.22
C THR A 133 -12.86 3.33 0.01
N SER A 134 -13.14 2.97 1.26
CA SER A 134 -14.43 2.37 1.67
C SER A 134 -14.83 1.10 0.91
N LEU A 135 -13.84 0.26 0.58
CA LEU A 135 -14.05 -1.04 -0.07
C LEU A 135 -14.90 -2.02 0.79
N ASN A 136 -15.03 -1.75 2.08
CA ASN A 136 -15.92 -2.47 2.99
C ASN A 136 -17.41 -2.24 2.71
N GLU A 137 -17.79 -1.17 2.01
CA GLU A 137 -19.18 -0.87 1.65
C GLU A 137 -19.57 -1.30 0.24
N SER A 138 -18.59 -1.69 -0.58
CA SER A 138 -18.83 -2.10 -1.96
C SER A 138 -19.48 -3.48 -2.07
N SER A 139 -20.05 -3.76 -3.23
CA SER A 139 -20.56 -5.09 -3.56
C SER A 139 -19.45 -6.16 -3.56
N GLU A 140 -19.84 -7.42 -3.31
CA GLU A 140 -18.91 -8.56 -3.33
C GLU A 140 -18.21 -8.72 -4.70
N GLN A 141 -18.91 -8.40 -5.79
CA GLN A 141 -18.35 -8.45 -7.14
C GLN A 141 -17.18 -7.48 -7.33
N VAL A 142 -17.27 -6.27 -6.80
CA VAL A 142 -16.17 -5.28 -6.84
C VAL A 142 -14.99 -5.76 -6.01
N GLN A 143 -15.24 -6.38 -4.86
CA GLN A 143 -14.16 -6.97 -4.04
C GLN A 143 -13.47 -8.14 -4.74
N ILE A 144 -14.22 -8.98 -5.46
CA ILE A 144 -13.65 -10.06 -6.29
C ILE A 144 -12.83 -9.48 -7.43
N GLN A 145 -13.30 -8.42 -8.10
CA GLN A 145 -12.52 -7.76 -9.15
C GLN A 145 -11.21 -7.16 -8.62
N ALA A 146 -11.25 -6.54 -7.43
CA ALA A 146 -10.04 -6.08 -6.75
C ALA A 146 -9.10 -7.25 -6.44
N LEU A 147 -9.64 -8.38 -5.98
CA LEU A 147 -8.84 -9.59 -5.75
C LEU A 147 -8.21 -10.14 -7.06
N GLU A 148 -8.93 -10.09 -8.18
CA GLU A 148 -8.40 -10.47 -9.49
C GLU A 148 -7.27 -9.54 -9.95
N LEU A 149 -7.38 -8.23 -9.68
CA LEU A 149 -6.31 -7.27 -9.93
C LEU A 149 -5.06 -7.64 -9.12
N ILE A 150 -5.23 -7.92 -7.82
CA ILE A 150 -4.14 -8.22 -6.88
C ILE A 150 -3.45 -9.54 -7.23
N ARG A 151 -4.23 -10.60 -7.47
CA ARG A 151 -3.70 -11.95 -7.72
C ARG A 151 -3.26 -12.15 -9.17
N GLY A 152 -4.03 -11.61 -10.11
CA GLY A 152 -3.87 -11.83 -11.54
C GLY A 152 -3.01 -10.79 -12.24
N ARG A 153 -2.76 -9.63 -11.61
CA ARG A 153 -2.12 -8.44 -12.23
C ARG A 153 -2.77 -8.06 -13.56
N ARG A 154 -4.08 -8.26 -13.65
CA ARG A 154 -4.87 -7.99 -14.85
C ARG A 154 -6.30 -7.70 -14.45
N ILE A 155 -6.90 -6.77 -15.16
CA ILE A 155 -8.32 -6.47 -15.01
C ILE A 155 -9.01 -6.79 -16.34
N PHE A 156 -10.15 -7.46 -16.24
CA PHE A 156 -10.99 -7.77 -17.38
C PHE A 156 -12.05 -6.67 -17.51
N SER A 157 -11.92 -5.83 -18.52
CA SER A 157 -13.01 -4.96 -18.97
C SER A 157 -13.89 -5.73 -19.96
N ARG A 158 -15.11 -5.26 -20.22
CA ARG A 158 -16.03 -5.89 -21.17
C ARG A 158 -15.44 -6.04 -22.58
N LYS A 159 -14.46 -5.23 -22.94
CA LYS A 159 -13.90 -5.14 -24.29
C LYS A 159 -12.40 -5.41 -24.36
N GLU A 160 -11.67 -5.29 -23.27
CA GLU A 160 -10.21 -5.34 -23.26
C GLU A 160 -9.67 -5.93 -21.95
N VAL A 161 -8.48 -6.55 -22.02
CA VAL A 161 -7.75 -7.03 -20.85
C VAL A 161 -6.57 -6.11 -20.62
N HIS A 162 -6.61 -5.33 -19.55
CA HIS A 162 -5.50 -4.45 -19.20
C HIS A 162 -4.59 -5.18 -18.22
N LYS A 163 -3.30 -5.30 -18.59
CA LYS A 163 -2.26 -5.83 -17.71
C LYS A 163 -1.81 -4.71 -16.77
N ALA A 164 -1.74 -5.01 -15.47
CA ALA A 164 -1.22 -4.07 -14.48
C ALA A 164 0.31 -3.93 -14.58
N PRO A 165 0.87 -2.76 -14.23
CA PRO A 165 2.31 -2.57 -14.14
C PRO A 165 2.93 -3.51 -13.09
N ASP A 166 4.22 -3.80 -13.23
CA ASP A 166 4.91 -4.72 -12.32
C ASP A 166 5.03 -4.16 -10.89
N ASN A 167 5.07 -2.82 -10.75
CA ASN A 167 5.11 -2.09 -9.48
C ASN A 167 3.71 -1.61 -9.06
N LEU A 168 2.69 -2.48 -9.18
CA LEU A 168 1.34 -2.14 -8.72
C LEU A 168 1.28 -2.15 -7.20
N LEU A 169 0.81 -1.07 -6.58
CA LEU A 169 0.43 -1.03 -5.17
C LEU A 169 -1.06 -0.70 -5.03
N PHE A 170 -1.81 -1.56 -4.38
CA PHE A 170 -3.22 -1.36 -4.04
C PHE A 170 -3.34 -1.01 -2.57
N ILE A 171 -3.81 0.21 -2.26
CA ILE A 171 -3.99 0.69 -0.90
C ILE A 171 -5.49 0.75 -0.62
N ALA A 172 -5.96 -0.02 0.35
CA ALA A 172 -7.34 0.03 0.80
C ALA A 172 -7.46 0.94 2.03
N VAL A 173 -8.01 2.14 1.85
CA VAL A 173 -8.29 3.06 2.97
C VAL A 173 -9.68 2.78 3.50
N GLN A 174 -9.79 2.48 4.79
CA GLN A 174 -11.04 2.09 5.44
C GLN A 174 -11.27 2.87 6.72
N VAL A 175 -12.54 3.15 6.99
CA VAL A 175 -12.96 3.65 8.29
C VAL A 175 -12.84 2.52 9.32
N HIS A 176 -12.30 2.83 10.50
CA HIS A 176 -12.30 1.90 11.62
C HIS A 176 -13.74 1.45 11.95
N GLY A 177 -14.03 0.16 11.75
CA GLY A 177 -15.40 -0.33 11.89
C GLY A 177 -15.55 -1.85 11.90
N PRO A 178 -16.74 -2.36 12.26
CA PRO A 178 -16.99 -3.78 12.40
C PRO A 178 -17.17 -4.51 11.05
N LYS A 179 -17.42 -3.76 9.96
CA LYS A 179 -17.56 -4.34 8.62
C LYS A 179 -16.18 -4.59 8.04
N ARG A 180 -15.81 -5.88 7.99
CA ARG A 180 -14.56 -6.36 7.39
C ARG A 180 -14.76 -6.72 5.92
N LEU A 181 -13.66 -6.71 5.17
CA LEU A 181 -13.60 -7.24 3.81
C LEU A 181 -13.87 -8.74 3.78
N THR A 182 -14.18 -9.26 2.58
CA THR A 182 -14.24 -10.70 2.35
C THR A 182 -12.97 -11.42 2.81
N LEU A 183 -13.13 -12.64 3.33
CA LEU A 183 -12.04 -13.46 3.86
C LEU A 183 -10.90 -13.63 2.84
N HIS A 184 -11.24 -13.87 1.57
CA HIS A 184 -10.26 -14.08 0.51
C HIS A 184 -9.43 -12.83 0.22
N LEU A 185 -10.07 -11.67 0.15
CA LEU A 185 -9.36 -10.41 -0.08
C LEU A 185 -8.46 -10.08 1.11
N ASN A 186 -8.97 -10.27 2.32
CA ASN A 186 -8.24 -10.03 3.57
C ASN A 186 -6.97 -10.90 3.69
N ASP A 187 -7.02 -12.17 3.26
CA ASP A 187 -5.88 -13.07 3.27
C ASP A 187 -4.73 -12.63 2.33
N HIS A 188 -5.06 -11.89 1.27
CA HIS A 188 -4.10 -11.38 0.29
C HIS A 188 -3.51 -10.01 0.64
N ILE A 189 -4.04 -9.32 1.65
CA ILE A 189 -3.53 -8.02 2.10
C ILE A 189 -2.25 -8.24 2.92
N PHE A 190 -1.20 -7.47 2.67
CA PHE A 190 0.09 -7.70 3.32
C PHE A 190 0.15 -7.11 4.72
N ILE A 191 -0.10 -5.81 4.86
CA ILE A 191 0.05 -5.05 6.11
C ILE A 191 -1.24 -4.29 6.40
N SER A 192 -1.62 -4.21 7.67
CA SER A 192 -2.55 -3.21 8.18
C SER A 192 -1.80 -2.13 8.96
N HIS A 193 -2.04 -0.88 8.59
CA HIS A 193 -1.61 0.28 9.34
C HIS A 193 -2.83 0.96 9.94
N LEU A 194 -2.84 1.16 11.25
CA LEU A 194 -3.87 1.94 11.94
C LEU A 194 -3.33 3.36 12.08
N HIS A 195 -3.88 4.28 11.29
CA HIS A 195 -3.58 5.69 11.42
C HIS A 195 -4.47 6.27 12.52
N GLN A 196 -3.85 6.74 13.60
CA GLN A 196 -4.53 7.44 14.67
C GLN A 196 -4.49 8.94 14.36
N SER A 197 -5.56 9.70 14.60
CA SER A 197 -5.66 11.16 14.35
C SER A 197 -4.59 12.02 15.07
N THR A 198 -3.73 11.41 15.88
CA THR A 198 -2.61 12.06 16.59
C THR A 198 -1.30 11.99 15.79
N ASP A 199 -1.25 11.20 14.72
CA ASP A 199 -0.09 11.12 13.82
C ASP A 199 -0.10 12.33 12.87
N PRO A 200 0.93 13.19 12.89
CA PRO A 200 0.94 14.40 12.07
C PRO A 200 0.96 14.06 10.58
N LEU A 201 -0.04 14.52 9.84
CA LEU A 201 -0.10 14.47 8.38
C LEU A 201 0.95 15.45 7.79
N VAL A 202 2.17 14.97 7.59
CA VAL A 202 3.35 15.80 7.29
C VAL A 202 3.22 16.50 5.93
N HIS A 203 2.64 15.83 4.93
CA HIS A 203 2.60 16.39 3.57
C HIS A 203 1.51 17.45 3.39
N ILE A 204 0.37 17.31 4.07
CA ILE A 204 -0.73 18.29 4.01
C ILE A 204 -0.34 19.58 4.74
N GLY A 205 0.35 19.48 5.88
CA GLY A 205 0.91 20.65 6.57
C GLY A 205 1.88 21.44 5.68
N ARG A 206 2.71 20.74 4.89
CA ARG A 206 3.69 21.36 3.98
C ARG A 206 3.06 22.02 2.75
N ALA A 207 1.98 21.45 2.22
CA ALA A 207 1.24 22.03 1.09
C ALA A 207 0.48 23.32 1.47
N GLY A 208 0.10 23.48 2.75
CA GLY A 208 -0.53 24.70 3.26
C GLY A 208 0.44 25.85 3.59
N GLU A 209 1.74 25.58 3.68
CA GLU A 209 2.78 26.59 3.98
C GLU A 209 3.54 27.07 2.74
N GLY A 210 3.24 26.51 1.57
CA GLY A 210 4.08 26.62 0.37
C GLY A 210 3.67 27.62 -0.72
N ASP A 211 2.61 28.41 -0.56
CA ASP A 211 2.07 29.21 -1.69
C ASP A 211 1.60 30.66 -1.37
N ASP A 212 1.96 31.25 -0.22
CA ASP A 212 1.54 32.61 0.16
C ASP A 212 2.72 33.59 0.38
N ASP A 213 3.81 33.46 -0.36
CA ASP A 213 4.82 34.52 -0.51
C ASP A 213 4.72 35.12 -1.93
N ASP A 214 3.66 35.89 -2.18
CA ASP A 214 3.63 37.12 -3.01
C ASP A 214 2.20 37.50 -3.38
N ILE A 215 1.60 38.42 -2.62
CA ILE A 215 0.86 39.63 -3.06
C ILE A 215 0.04 40.15 -1.86
N ALA A 216 0.47 41.30 -1.34
CA ALA A 216 -0.31 42.08 -0.40
C ALA A 216 -1.61 42.58 -1.07
N SER A 217 -2.77 42.13 -0.60
CA SER A 217 -3.98 42.96 -0.61
C SER A 217 -5.02 42.50 0.40
N ASP A 218 -5.26 43.39 1.35
CA ASP A 218 -6.30 43.46 2.37
C ASP A 218 -7.72 43.19 1.81
N ALA A 219 -8.33 42.04 2.17
CA ALA A 219 -9.78 41.85 2.24
C ALA A 219 -10.08 40.48 2.87
N GLY A 220 -10.85 40.47 3.96
CA GLY A 220 -10.85 39.36 4.91
C GLY A 220 -11.54 38.08 4.46
N SER A 221 -11.22 37.00 5.17
CA SER A 221 -12.18 35.94 5.47
C SER A 221 -11.78 35.20 6.74
N LEU A 222 -12.71 35.25 7.68
CA LEU A 222 -12.72 34.59 8.96
C LEU A 222 -13.09 33.12 8.74
N SER A 223 -12.12 32.21 8.72
CA SER A 223 -12.38 30.81 9.03
C SER A 223 -11.10 30.04 9.32
N SER A 224 -11.13 29.31 10.42
CA SER A 224 -10.16 28.31 10.87
C SER A 224 -9.02 28.82 11.75
N VAL A 225 -9.38 29.23 12.96
CA VAL A 225 -8.48 29.19 14.13
C VAL A 225 -8.41 27.73 14.58
N ILE A 226 -7.52 26.95 13.98
CA ILE A 226 -7.01 25.74 14.62
C ILE A 226 -5.74 26.17 15.33
N HIS A 227 -5.82 26.27 16.65
CA HIS A 227 -4.65 26.40 17.51
C HIS A 227 -3.82 25.12 17.35
N THR A 228 -2.84 25.14 16.46
CA THR A 228 -1.68 24.26 16.56
C THR A 228 -0.92 24.65 17.84
N PRO A 229 -0.64 23.71 18.76
CA PRO A 229 0.21 24.00 19.90
C PRO A 229 1.62 24.36 19.41
N PRO A 230 2.38 25.16 20.18
CA PRO A 230 3.67 25.68 19.75
C PRO A 230 4.66 24.53 19.55
N ILE A 231 5.08 24.39 18.30
CA ILE A 231 6.13 23.51 17.81
C ILE A 231 7.35 23.67 18.72
N THR A 232 7.77 22.59 19.37
CA THR A 232 9.05 22.56 20.09
C THR A 232 10.19 22.59 19.06
N PRO A 233 11.36 23.18 19.36
CA PRO A 233 12.43 23.40 18.38
C PRO A 233 13.06 22.12 17.78
N ILE A 234 12.57 20.94 18.16
CA ILE A 234 13.06 19.63 17.71
C ILE A 234 12.29 19.14 16.47
N GLU A 235 11.10 19.69 16.20
CA GLU A 235 10.26 19.25 15.06
C GLU A 235 10.47 20.10 13.79
N ALA A 236 11.05 21.30 13.93
CA ALA A 236 11.44 22.17 12.82
C ALA A 236 12.57 21.60 11.94
N SER A 237 13.27 20.54 12.38
CA SER A 237 14.28 19.86 11.57
C SER A 237 13.71 18.84 10.57
N ARG A 238 12.38 18.65 10.52
CA ARG A 238 11.73 17.79 9.51
C ARG A 238 11.25 18.55 8.27
N SER A 239 11.56 19.84 8.13
CA SER A 239 11.31 20.57 6.88
C SER A 239 12.23 20.04 5.78
N ARG A 240 11.78 19.01 5.06
CA ARG A 240 12.47 18.48 3.87
C ARG A 240 12.64 19.61 2.86
N THR A 241 13.88 19.85 2.44
CA THR A 241 14.14 20.75 1.31
C THR A 241 13.48 20.19 0.05
N PRO A 242 12.88 21.02 -0.80
CA PRO A 242 12.27 20.56 -2.05
C PRO A 242 13.39 20.03 -2.96
N HIS A 243 13.56 18.70 -2.99
CA HIS A 243 14.42 18.04 -3.95
C HIS A 243 13.67 17.92 -5.28
N GLU A 244 14.34 18.25 -6.38
CA GLU A 244 13.83 18.25 -7.77
C GLU A 244 13.54 16.83 -8.35
N GLY A 245 13.41 15.80 -7.50
CA GLY A 245 13.18 14.42 -7.91
C GLY A 245 12.62 13.53 -6.80
N PRO A 246 12.15 12.31 -7.12
CA PRO A 246 11.56 11.40 -6.15
C PRO A 246 12.58 11.05 -5.06
N PHE A 247 12.16 11.15 -3.79
CA PHE A 247 13.04 10.90 -2.63
C PHE A 247 13.59 9.47 -2.61
N ILE A 248 12.83 8.52 -3.15
CA ILE A 248 13.23 7.11 -3.29
C ILE A 248 13.18 6.73 -4.77
N SER A 249 14.32 6.37 -5.35
CA SER A 249 14.40 5.87 -6.73
C SER A 249 13.97 4.41 -6.82
N ASN A 250 13.55 3.97 -8.02
CA ASN A 250 13.29 2.55 -8.28
C ASN A 250 14.54 1.69 -8.06
N ASP A 251 15.72 2.23 -8.34
CA ASP A 251 16.99 1.53 -8.14
C ASP A 251 17.26 1.26 -6.64
N ASP A 252 16.85 2.19 -5.76
CA ASP A 252 16.97 2.02 -4.30
C ASP A 252 16.04 0.92 -3.79
N ILE A 253 14.81 0.85 -4.33
CA ILE A 253 13.85 -0.22 -4.05
C ILE A 253 14.45 -1.57 -4.47
N GLN A 254 14.96 -1.68 -5.70
CA GLN A 254 15.56 -2.94 -6.19
C GLN A 254 16.79 -3.36 -5.40
N ALA A 255 17.61 -2.40 -4.96
CA ALA A 255 18.76 -2.65 -4.10
C ALA A 255 18.32 -3.24 -2.75
N LEU A 256 17.25 -2.70 -2.15
CA LEU A 256 16.69 -3.24 -0.90
C LEU A 256 16.01 -4.60 -1.07
N VAL A 257 15.29 -4.83 -2.18
CA VAL A 257 14.70 -6.15 -2.51
C VAL A 257 15.80 -7.21 -2.57
N THR A 258 16.89 -6.90 -3.27
CA THR A 258 18.05 -7.81 -3.39
C THR A 258 18.68 -8.09 -2.02
N ARG A 259 18.75 -7.09 -1.14
CA ARG A 259 19.24 -7.24 0.23
C ARG A 259 18.31 -8.07 1.10
N ALA A 260 17.01 -7.81 1.04
CA ALA A 260 16.00 -8.58 1.77
C ALA A 260 16.02 -10.07 1.38
N ALA A 261 16.30 -10.38 0.12
CA ALA A 261 16.51 -11.76 -0.35
C ALA A 261 17.77 -12.42 0.22
N GLY A 262 18.81 -11.64 0.55
CA GLY A 262 20.06 -12.10 1.16
C GLY A 262 20.02 -12.25 2.69
N VAL A 263 18.93 -11.85 3.36
CA VAL A 263 18.82 -11.91 4.83
C VAL A 263 18.76 -13.35 5.32
N SER A 264 19.68 -13.71 6.21
CA SER A 264 19.70 -15.04 6.83
C SER A 264 18.74 -15.12 8.01
N MET A 265 17.92 -16.17 8.05
CA MET A 265 17.03 -16.47 9.17
C MET A 265 17.49 -17.74 9.88
N SER A 266 17.82 -17.61 11.17
CA SER A 266 18.25 -18.73 12.01
C SER A 266 17.11 -19.76 12.18
N PRO A 267 17.44 -21.04 12.41
CA PRO A 267 16.41 -22.06 12.66
C PRO A 267 15.59 -21.76 13.92
N ASP A 268 16.17 -21.13 14.94
CA ASP A 268 15.49 -20.82 16.20
C ASP A 268 14.44 -19.72 16.02
N VAL A 269 14.73 -18.69 15.21
CA VAL A 269 13.74 -17.66 14.85
C VAL A 269 12.62 -18.27 13.98
N ARG A 270 12.93 -19.26 13.14
CA ARG A 270 11.90 -19.99 12.38
C ARG A 270 10.99 -20.81 13.30
N ALA A 271 11.55 -21.44 14.33
CA ALA A 271 10.79 -22.15 15.36
C ALA A 271 9.88 -21.16 16.11
N TYR A 272 10.42 -20.01 16.53
CA TYR A 272 9.66 -18.93 17.17
C TYR A 272 8.47 -18.46 16.32
N ILE A 273 8.65 -18.23 15.01
CA ILE A 273 7.54 -17.90 14.09
C ILE A 273 6.47 -19.00 14.08
N HIS A 274 6.88 -20.26 14.07
CA HIS A 274 5.95 -21.39 14.06
C HIS A 274 5.19 -21.53 15.37
N ASP A 275 5.87 -21.33 16.50
CA ASP A 275 5.25 -21.37 17.83
C ASP A 275 4.22 -20.26 17.97
N LEU A 276 4.56 -19.02 17.58
CA LEU A 276 3.60 -17.90 17.51
C LEU A 276 2.35 -18.25 16.69
N VAL A 277 2.54 -18.87 15.51
CA VAL A 277 1.44 -19.30 14.64
C VAL A 277 0.58 -20.39 15.31
N ILE A 278 1.20 -21.33 16.04
CA ILE A 278 0.46 -22.34 16.81
C ILE A 278 -0.36 -21.66 17.90
N PHE A 279 0.25 -20.81 18.73
CA PHE A 279 -0.43 -20.13 19.83
C PHE A 279 -1.60 -19.27 19.35
N LEU A 280 -1.43 -18.53 18.25
CA LEU A 280 -2.52 -17.77 17.62
C LEU A 280 -3.66 -18.69 17.13
N ARG A 281 -3.35 -19.89 16.60
CA ARG A 281 -4.37 -20.86 16.14
C ARG A 281 -5.09 -21.59 17.27
N THR A 282 -4.41 -21.79 18.40
CA THR A 282 -4.98 -22.46 19.57
C THR A 282 -5.66 -21.50 20.54
N HIS A 283 -5.47 -20.19 20.36
CA HIS A 283 -6.03 -19.17 21.24
C HIS A 283 -7.56 -19.26 21.29
N ARG A 284 -8.11 -19.18 22.51
CA ARG A 284 -9.54 -19.37 22.77
C ARG A 284 -10.42 -18.31 22.10
N ALA A 285 -9.95 -17.05 22.06
CA ALA A 285 -10.71 -15.93 21.52
C ALA A 285 -10.67 -15.82 19.98
N ILE A 286 -9.86 -16.64 19.30
CA ILE A 286 -9.67 -16.56 17.84
C ILE A 286 -10.50 -17.66 17.14
N ALA A 287 -11.38 -17.24 16.23
CA ALA A 287 -12.19 -18.15 15.41
C ALA A 287 -11.42 -18.66 14.20
N GLY A 288 -10.51 -17.83 13.69
CA GLY A 288 -9.73 -18.09 12.49
C GLY A 288 -8.91 -16.85 12.09
N GLY A 289 -8.36 -16.89 10.87
CA GLY A 289 -7.55 -15.80 10.32
C GLY A 289 -6.05 -16.10 10.19
N VAL A 290 -5.59 -17.24 10.73
CA VAL A 290 -4.18 -17.65 10.64
C VAL A 290 -4.00 -18.63 9.46
N SER A 291 -4.05 -18.11 8.24
CA SER A 291 -3.83 -18.87 7.00
C SER A 291 -2.35 -19.23 6.78
N SER A 292 -2.07 -20.19 5.91
CA SER A 292 -0.69 -20.50 5.49
C SER A 292 -0.06 -19.34 4.71
N ILE A 293 -0.89 -18.57 4.02
CA ILE A 293 -0.51 -17.32 3.35
C ILE A 293 -0.03 -16.32 4.40
N ALA A 294 -0.75 -16.14 5.51
CA ALA A 294 -0.33 -15.28 6.63
C ALA A 294 1.08 -15.63 7.13
N THR A 295 1.35 -16.91 7.35
CA THR A 295 2.69 -17.37 7.75
C THR A 295 3.75 -17.04 6.71
N ARG A 296 3.43 -17.13 5.41
CA ARG A 296 4.34 -16.73 4.33
C ARG A 296 4.57 -15.21 4.33
N GLN A 297 3.53 -14.39 4.48
CA GLN A 297 3.68 -12.92 4.62
C GLN A 297 4.60 -12.60 5.80
N LEU A 298 4.39 -13.27 6.94
CA LEU A 298 5.13 -13.01 8.17
C LEU A 298 6.62 -13.31 8.00
N ASN A 299 6.94 -14.45 7.38
CA ASN A 299 8.32 -14.78 7.04
C ASN A 299 8.93 -13.75 6.07
N LEU A 300 8.17 -13.31 5.08
CA LEU A 300 8.63 -12.29 4.12
C LEU A 300 8.90 -10.96 4.84
N LEU A 301 7.93 -10.47 5.62
CA LEU A 301 8.04 -9.21 6.33
C LEU A 301 9.20 -9.22 7.32
N SER A 302 9.40 -10.32 8.06
CA SER A 302 10.52 -10.45 9.00
C SER A 302 11.90 -10.36 8.33
N ARG A 303 12.00 -10.71 7.03
CA ARG A 303 13.22 -10.52 6.24
C ARG A 303 13.33 -9.12 5.68
N VAL A 304 12.22 -8.54 5.24
CA VAL A 304 12.20 -7.19 4.68
C VAL A 304 12.47 -6.14 5.76
N LEU A 305 12.05 -6.35 7.00
CA LEU A 305 12.34 -5.42 8.11
C LEU A 305 13.82 -5.38 8.49
N ALA A 306 14.58 -6.46 8.30
CA ALA A 306 16.00 -6.49 8.67
C ALA A 306 16.84 -5.39 7.99
N PRO A 307 16.83 -5.22 6.64
CA PRO A 307 17.61 -4.18 5.97
C PRO A 307 17.13 -2.76 6.31
N PHE A 308 15.86 -2.57 6.70
CA PHE A 308 15.36 -1.26 7.15
C PHE A 308 16.02 -0.83 8.46
N HIS A 309 16.35 -1.78 9.33
CA HIS A 309 17.11 -1.55 10.56
C HIS A 309 18.62 -1.68 10.36
N GLY A 310 19.11 -1.82 9.12
CA GLY A 310 20.53 -2.02 8.83
C GLY A 310 21.09 -3.39 9.26
N LEU A 311 20.21 -4.36 9.52
CA LEU A 311 20.58 -5.71 9.93
C LEU A 311 20.60 -6.68 8.74
N THR A 312 21.51 -7.64 8.76
CA THR A 312 21.64 -8.71 7.75
C THR A 312 20.96 -10.02 8.16
N PHE A 313 20.43 -10.07 9.39
CA PHE A 313 19.75 -11.22 9.96
C PHE A 313 18.45 -10.81 10.65
N THR A 314 17.49 -11.73 10.73
CA THR A 314 16.21 -11.50 11.40
C THR A 314 16.33 -11.76 12.90
N THR A 315 15.85 -10.84 13.74
CA THR A 315 15.75 -11.00 15.19
C THR A 315 14.31 -11.29 15.64
N PRO A 316 14.09 -11.91 16.82
CA PRO A 316 12.75 -12.14 17.36
C PRO A 316 11.95 -10.85 17.54
N SER A 317 12.61 -9.73 17.87
CA SER A 317 11.96 -8.42 18.00
C SER A 317 11.36 -7.93 16.68
N LEU A 318 12.05 -8.14 15.55
CA LEU A 318 11.51 -7.82 14.23
C LEU A 318 10.32 -8.71 13.88
N VAL A 319 10.34 -9.97 14.29
CA VAL A 319 9.19 -10.88 14.14
C VAL A 319 8.00 -10.36 14.95
N ALA A 320 8.20 -9.94 16.19
CA ALA A 320 7.13 -9.37 17.02
C ALA A 320 6.50 -8.12 16.38
N LEU A 321 7.32 -7.22 15.82
CA LEU A 321 6.83 -6.07 15.05
C LEU A 321 6.04 -6.49 13.81
N ALA A 322 6.54 -7.50 13.08
CA ALA A 322 5.84 -8.04 11.91
C ALA A 322 4.48 -8.64 12.27
N VAL A 323 4.37 -9.35 13.40
CA VAL A 323 3.11 -9.91 13.91
C VAL A 323 2.09 -8.79 14.17
N ARG A 324 2.50 -7.71 14.86
CA ARG A 324 1.64 -6.55 15.15
C ARG A 324 1.10 -5.86 13.91
N LYS A 325 1.78 -5.96 12.77
CA LYS A 325 1.37 -5.31 11.52
C LYS A 325 0.57 -6.23 10.58
N ILE A 326 0.71 -7.55 10.68
CA ILE A 326 0.06 -8.51 9.77
C ILE A 326 -1.24 -9.07 10.35
N TYR A 327 -1.30 -9.38 11.64
CA TYR A 327 -2.44 -10.10 12.20
C TYR A 327 -3.69 -9.28 12.55
N PRO A 328 -3.65 -7.96 12.82
CA PRO A 328 -4.85 -7.20 13.21
C PRO A 328 -6.00 -7.30 12.21
N HIS A 329 -5.71 -7.14 10.90
CA HIS A 329 -6.74 -7.24 9.87
C HIS A 329 -7.23 -8.68 9.64
N ARG A 330 -6.37 -9.68 9.86
CA ARG A 330 -6.63 -11.09 9.51
C ARG A 330 -7.39 -11.86 10.57
N LEU A 331 -7.13 -11.58 11.84
CA LEU A 331 -7.70 -12.33 12.95
C LEU A 331 -9.20 -12.05 13.08
N VAL A 332 -9.97 -13.12 13.21
CA VAL A 332 -11.42 -13.05 13.41
C VAL A 332 -11.71 -13.49 14.84
N LEU A 333 -12.29 -12.60 15.63
CA LEU A 333 -12.72 -12.92 16.99
C LEU A 333 -13.91 -13.88 16.98
N VAL A 334 -13.93 -14.80 17.94
CA VAL A 334 -15.05 -15.73 18.13
C VAL A 334 -16.28 -14.98 18.62
N ALA A 335 -17.39 -15.13 17.91
CA ALA A 335 -18.69 -14.75 18.44
C ALA A 335 -18.98 -15.59 19.70
N PRO A 336 -19.46 -15.01 20.81
CA PRO A 336 -19.68 -15.73 22.07
C PRO A 336 -20.50 -17.03 21.94
N GLU A 337 -21.40 -17.08 20.96
CA GLU A 337 -22.28 -18.21 20.64
C GLU A 337 -21.57 -19.39 19.96
N ARG A 338 -20.42 -19.14 19.32
CA ARG A 338 -19.64 -20.13 18.57
C ARG A 338 -18.39 -20.58 19.32
N GLU A 339 -18.26 -20.21 20.59
CA GLU A 339 -17.13 -20.60 21.41
C GLU A 339 -17.14 -22.10 21.72
N ARG A 340 -15.99 -22.76 21.60
CA ARG A 340 -15.85 -24.21 21.78
C ARG A 340 -16.32 -24.67 23.17
N SER A 341 -16.15 -23.86 24.20
CA SER A 341 -16.55 -24.12 25.60
C SER A 341 -18.04 -24.32 25.81
N LEU A 342 -18.89 -23.78 24.93
CA LEU A 342 -20.34 -24.04 24.97
C LEU A 342 -20.66 -25.51 24.72
N GLN A 343 -19.87 -26.19 23.87
CA GLN A 343 -20.01 -27.63 23.61
C GLN A 343 -19.65 -28.48 24.85
N TRP A 344 -18.86 -27.91 25.76
CA TRP A 344 -18.40 -28.56 27.00
C TRP A 344 -19.19 -28.09 28.24
N GLY A 345 -20.36 -27.47 28.05
CA GLY A 345 -21.31 -27.15 29.13
C GLY A 345 -21.08 -25.81 29.84
N SER A 346 -20.26 -24.92 29.28
CA SER A 346 -20.12 -23.55 29.83
C SER A 346 -21.40 -22.73 29.59
N THR A 347 -21.72 -21.80 30.49
CA THR A 347 -22.86 -20.88 30.33
C THR A 347 -22.50 -19.69 29.42
N LEU A 348 -23.41 -19.31 28.52
CA LEU A 348 -23.22 -18.21 27.56
C LEU A 348 -22.89 -16.86 28.25
N GLN A 349 -23.44 -16.61 29.44
CA GLN A 349 -23.13 -15.41 30.23
C GLN A 349 -21.66 -15.34 30.65
N ALA A 350 -21.08 -16.44 31.14
CA ALA A 350 -19.67 -16.50 31.52
C ALA A 350 -18.74 -16.29 30.32
N VAL A 351 -19.11 -16.82 29.15
CA VAL A 351 -18.38 -16.61 27.89
C VAL A 351 -18.45 -15.16 27.44
N LYS A 352 -19.63 -14.54 27.53
CA LYS A 352 -19.83 -13.14 27.16
C LYS A 352 -19.08 -12.19 28.09
N GLU A 353 -18.99 -12.49 29.38
CA GLU A 353 -18.18 -11.74 30.34
C GLU A 353 -16.69 -11.86 30.04
N LEU A 354 -16.21 -13.07 29.71
CA LEU A 354 -14.80 -13.31 29.37
C LEU A 354 -14.39 -12.60 28.06
N LEU A 355 -15.26 -12.60 27.06
CA LEU A 355 -15.00 -11.97 25.76
C LEU A 355 -15.27 -10.45 25.76
N LYS A 356 -15.78 -9.89 26.86
CA LYS A 356 -16.10 -8.46 26.93
C LYS A 356 -14.82 -7.65 27.07
N GLY A 357 -14.48 -6.91 26.02
CA GLY A 357 -13.34 -5.98 26.01
C GLY A 357 -12.03 -6.60 25.54
N VAL A 358 -12.03 -7.83 25.04
CA VAL A 358 -10.86 -8.41 24.39
C VAL A 358 -10.75 -7.86 22.97
N ALA A 359 -9.79 -6.99 22.71
CA ALA A 359 -9.44 -6.55 21.37
C ALA A 359 -8.49 -7.56 20.70
N ILE A 360 -8.37 -7.47 19.37
CA ILE A 360 -7.42 -8.30 18.62
C ILE A 360 -5.98 -8.00 19.05
N ASP A 361 -5.68 -6.73 19.33
CA ASP A 361 -4.35 -6.29 19.76
C ASP A 361 -3.96 -6.87 21.11
N ASP A 362 -4.90 -6.96 22.06
CA ASP A 362 -4.66 -7.58 23.38
C ASP A 362 -4.27 -9.05 23.25
N VAL A 363 -4.95 -9.78 22.35
CA VAL A 363 -4.65 -11.19 22.07
C VAL A 363 -3.26 -11.34 21.45
N ILE A 364 -2.86 -10.42 20.59
CA ILE A 364 -1.53 -10.44 19.98
C ILE A 364 -0.46 -10.20 21.05
N GLU A 365 -0.63 -9.22 21.94
CA GLU A 365 0.30 -8.97 23.04
C GLU A 365 0.35 -10.12 24.06
N GLU A 366 -0.78 -10.76 24.35
CA GLU A 366 -0.84 -11.96 25.18
C GLU A 366 -0.05 -13.12 24.54
N VAL A 367 -0.18 -13.34 23.23
CA VAL A 367 0.61 -14.38 22.55
C VAL A 367 2.10 -14.02 22.53
N LEU A 368 2.45 -12.77 22.25
CA LEU A 368 3.85 -12.33 22.23
C LEU A 368 4.53 -12.46 23.59
N SER A 369 3.80 -12.25 24.69
CA SER A 369 4.33 -12.39 26.05
C SER A 369 4.43 -13.85 26.53
N ASN A 370 3.59 -14.74 26.01
CA ASN A 370 3.57 -16.15 26.40
C ASN A 370 4.57 -17.03 25.63
N VAL A 371 5.03 -16.61 24.45
CA VAL A 371 5.99 -17.39 23.65
C VAL A 371 7.42 -17.06 24.06
N ASP A 372 8.17 -18.10 24.45
CA ASP A 372 9.59 -17.98 24.78
C ASP A 372 10.38 -17.43 23.60
N THR A 373 11.13 -16.36 23.86
CA THR A 373 12.02 -15.78 22.85
C THR A 373 13.31 -16.58 22.80
N PRO A 374 13.78 -17.01 21.61
CA PRO A 374 15.06 -17.70 21.50
C PRO A 374 16.20 -16.74 21.87
N LEU A 375 17.18 -17.27 22.61
CA LEU A 375 18.34 -16.54 23.15
C LEU A 375 19.34 -16.09 22.07
#